data_AF-A0AA96WZV1-F1
#
_entry.id   AF-A0AA96WZV1-F1
#
_cell.length_a   1.000
_cell.length_b   1.000
_cell.length_c   1.000
_cell.angle_alpha   90.00
_cell.angle_beta   90.00
_cell.angle_gamma   90.00
#
_symmetry.space_group_name_H-M   'P 1'
#
loop_
_entity.id
_entity.type
_entity.pdbx_description
1 polymer ?
#
loop_
_entity_poly.entity_id
_entity_poly.type
_entity_poly.pdbx_seq_one_letter_code
_entity_poly.pdbx_strand_id
1 'polypeptide(L)'
;MKQPHSIILTLTIITITIATPTLSEPYNSNPDRQGNYFSNEAPVKGTVQSPLMRGSLWQVTVSYLNCRSNADAKSRIIRQFKRSELLQADVGRGGADEVLLNAKDKNGNPWMRVRSASGQNYKCYVRANRRYIQPYSSHQ
;
A
#
# COMPACT_ATOMS: atom_id res chain seq x y z
N MET A 1 -18.41 43.21 -69.85
CA MET A 1 -18.69 43.59 -68.44
C MET A 1 -18.61 42.33 -67.57
N LYS A 2 -18.10 42.50 -66.33
CA LYS A 2 -17.54 41.49 -65.40
C LYS A 2 -18.58 40.52 -64.81
N GLN A 3 -18.19 39.25 -64.65
CA GLN A 3 -18.75 38.32 -63.65
C GLN A 3 -18.07 38.55 -62.29
N PRO A 4 -18.80 38.42 -61.16
CA PRO A 4 -18.18 38.19 -59.86
C PRO A 4 -18.43 36.75 -59.38
N HIS A 5 -17.34 36.03 -59.07
CA HIS A 5 -17.38 34.81 -58.28
C HIS A 5 -17.13 35.17 -56.82
N SER A 6 -18.14 34.93 -55.97
CA SER A 6 -18.02 35.04 -54.51
C SER A 6 -17.47 33.72 -53.96
N ILE A 7 -16.30 33.79 -53.32
CA ILE A 7 -15.68 32.66 -52.61
C ILE A 7 -16.14 32.73 -51.15
N ILE A 8 -16.87 31.72 -50.70
CA ILE A 8 -17.27 31.57 -49.29
C ILE A 8 -16.20 30.74 -48.59
N LEU A 9 -15.53 31.34 -47.60
CA LEU A 9 -14.50 30.70 -46.78
C LEU A 9 -15.14 30.18 -45.48
N THR A 10 -15.38 28.88 -45.37
CA THR A 10 -15.87 28.23 -44.14
C THR A 10 -14.73 28.02 -43.16
N LEU A 11 -14.86 28.63 -41.97
CA LEU A 11 -13.89 28.55 -40.88
C LEU A 11 -14.22 27.37 -39.96
N THR A 12 -13.41 26.33 -39.96
CA THR A 12 -13.57 25.15 -39.08
C THR A 12 -12.89 25.42 -37.73
N ILE A 13 -13.68 25.52 -36.65
CA ILE A 13 -13.18 25.70 -35.28
C ILE A 13 -12.81 24.32 -34.71
N ILE A 14 -11.51 24.10 -34.49
CA ILE A 14 -10.98 22.88 -33.87
C ILE A 14 -10.99 23.08 -32.34
N THR A 15 -11.83 22.33 -31.62
CA THR A 15 -11.83 22.27 -30.16
C THR A 15 -10.74 21.33 -29.67
N ILE A 16 -9.74 21.88 -28.97
CA ILE A 16 -8.66 21.11 -28.34
C ILE A 16 -9.08 20.77 -26.91
N THR A 17 -9.39 19.50 -26.64
CA THR A 17 -9.61 19.01 -25.28
C THR A 17 -8.26 18.71 -24.62
N ILE A 18 -7.90 19.47 -23.58
CA ILE A 18 -6.69 19.26 -22.79
C ILE A 18 -7.02 18.20 -21.73
N ALA A 19 -6.53 16.97 -21.91
CA ALA A 19 -6.61 15.94 -20.88
C ALA A 19 -5.62 16.29 -19.75
N THR A 20 -6.10 16.41 -18.52
CA THR A 20 -5.25 16.59 -17.35
C THR A 20 -4.62 15.25 -16.96
N PRO A 21 -3.27 15.16 -16.81
CA PRO A 21 -2.66 13.95 -16.29
C PRO A 21 -2.98 13.81 -14.80
N THR A 22 -3.56 12.69 -14.41
CA THR A 22 -3.68 12.31 -13.00
C THR A 22 -2.35 11.75 -12.53
N LEU A 23 -1.75 12.37 -11.51
CA LEU A 23 -0.60 11.81 -10.81
C LEU A 23 -1.08 10.64 -9.95
N SER A 24 -0.81 9.41 -10.39
CA SER A 24 -0.81 8.24 -9.51
C SER A 24 0.58 8.18 -8.87
N GLU A 25 0.70 8.61 -7.61
CA GLU A 25 1.92 8.33 -6.86
C GLU A 25 1.95 6.81 -6.57
N PRO A 26 2.96 6.06 -7.03
CA PRO A 26 3.07 4.67 -6.68
C PRO A 26 3.27 4.60 -5.17
N TYR A 27 2.36 3.94 -4.45
CA TYR A 27 2.49 3.68 -3.02
C TYR A 27 3.87 3.09 -2.74
N ASN A 28 4.74 3.90 -2.15
CA ASN A 28 6.15 3.57 -2.05
C ASN A 28 6.38 2.67 -0.83
N SER A 29 6.89 1.47 -1.05
CA SER A 29 7.32 0.55 0.00
C SER A 29 8.57 1.05 0.75
N ASN A 30 9.13 2.21 0.36
CA ASN A 30 10.26 2.82 1.04
C ASN A 30 9.85 3.41 2.39
N PRO A 31 10.63 3.16 3.45
CA PRO A 31 10.36 3.77 4.73
C PRO A 31 10.72 5.26 4.73
N ASP A 32 10.15 6.03 5.66
CA ASP A 32 10.58 7.40 5.92
C ASP A 32 12.02 7.46 6.50
N ARG A 33 12.52 8.67 6.79
CA ARG A 33 13.86 8.88 7.37
C ARG A 33 14.06 8.18 8.72
N GLN A 34 12.99 7.90 9.45
CA GLN A 34 12.99 7.22 10.75
C GLN A 34 12.83 5.69 10.60
N GLY A 35 12.65 5.21 9.36
CA GLY A 35 12.47 3.81 9.06
C GLY A 35 11.01 3.35 9.05
N ASN A 36 10.02 4.24 9.12
CA ASN A 36 8.61 3.89 9.21
C ASN A 36 7.99 3.60 7.85
N TYR A 37 7.24 2.50 7.75
CA TYR A 37 6.44 2.18 6.58
C TYR A 37 5.00 2.65 6.79
N PHE A 38 4.57 3.69 6.09
CA PHE A 38 3.18 4.17 6.17
C PHE A 38 2.24 3.42 5.23
N SER A 39 2.77 2.72 4.23
CA SER A 39 2.03 1.81 3.37
C SER A 39 2.31 0.34 3.72
N ASN A 40 1.36 -0.53 3.40
CA ASN A 40 1.50 -1.99 3.46
C ASN A 40 1.78 -2.62 2.07
N GLU A 41 1.98 -1.79 1.05
CA GLU A 41 2.39 -2.19 -0.29
C GLU A 41 3.85 -2.69 -0.28
N ALA A 42 4.08 -3.80 -0.96
CA ALA A 42 5.40 -4.33 -1.27
C ALA A 42 5.36 -5.05 -2.63
N PRO A 43 6.52 -5.25 -3.29
CA PRO A 43 6.59 -5.80 -4.65
C PRO A 43 6.00 -7.21 -4.80
N VAL A 44 6.15 -8.04 -3.77
CA VAL A 44 5.67 -9.43 -3.79
C VAL A 44 4.31 -9.52 -3.10
N LYS A 45 3.28 -10.00 -3.81
CA LYS A 45 1.97 -10.32 -3.22
C LYS A 45 1.94 -11.77 -2.75
N GLY A 46 1.22 -12.05 -1.66
CA GLY A 46 0.98 -13.42 -1.22
C GLY A 46 0.15 -14.20 -2.23
N THR A 47 0.24 -15.53 -2.19
CA THR A 47 -0.47 -16.42 -3.12
C THR A 47 -1.90 -16.74 -2.69
N VAL A 48 -2.22 -16.52 -1.42
CA VAL A 48 -3.51 -16.90 -0.85
C VAL A 48 -4.62 -15.95 -1.29
N GLN A 49 -5.66 -16.56 -1.87
CA GLN A 49 -6.89 -15.89 -2.27
C GLN A 49 -7.57 -15.29 -1.03
N SER A 50 -7.92 -14.01 -1.11
CA SER A 50 -8.69 -13.29 -0.10
C SER A 50 -9.94 -12.73 -0.78
N PRO A 51 -11.09 -12.66 -0.11
CA PRO A 51 -12.30 -12.07 -0.69
C PRO A 51 -12.14 -10.60 -1.11
N LEU A 52 -11.10 -9.91 -0.62
CA LEU A 52 -10.83 -8.51 -0.91
C LEU A 52 -9.72 -8.39 -1.95
N MET A 53 -8.49 -8.64 -1.55
CA MET A 53 -7.34 -8.78 -2.44
C MET A 53 -6.20 -9.51 -1.75
N ARG A 54 -5.18 -9.91 -2.52
CA ARG A 54 -3.95 -10.47 -1.96
C ARG A 54 -3.12 -9.35 -1.37
N GLY A 55 -2.83 -9.43 -0.08
CA GLY A 55 -1.88 -8.51 0.57
C GLY A 55 -0.44 -8.78 0.17
N SER A 56 0.41 -7.78 0.36
CA SER A 56 1.85 -7.88 0.11
C SER A 56 2.56 -8.72 1.17
N LEU A 57 3.69 -9.34 0.81
CA LEU A 57 4.51 -10.15 1.71
C LEU A 57 5.60 -9.29 2.39
N TRP A 58 5.77 -9.55 3.68
CA TRP A 58 6.70 -8.86 4.57
C TRP A 58 7.47 -9.89 5.39
N GLN A 59 8.74 -9.63 5.64
CA GLN A 59 9.61 -10.52 6.39
C GLN A 59 10.01 -9.90 7.72
N VAL A 60 9.98 -10.70 8.79
CA VAL A 60 10.46 -10.28 10.12
C VAL A 60 12.00 -10.25 10.16
N THR A 61 12.59 -9.15 10.63
CA THR A 61 14.06 -8.96 10.65
C THR A 61 14.68 -9.16 12.04
N VAL A 62 13.89 -9.03 13.11
CA VAL A 62 14.31 -9.24 14.51
C VAL A 62 14.12 -10.68 14.98
N SER A 63 14.83 -11.09 16.03
CA SER A 63 14.70 -12.44 16.61
C SER A 63 13.26 -12.77 16.98
N TYR A 64 12.55 -11.81 17.59
CA TYR A 64 11.14 -11.92 17.94
C TYR A 64 10.41 -10.59 17.68
N LEU A 65 9.27 -10.67 17.01
CA LEU A 65 8.39 -9.54 16.75
C LEU A 65 7.03 -9.75 17.42
N ASN A 66 6.66 -8.83 18.31
CA ASN A 66 5.36 -8.85 18.97
C ASN A 66 4.25 -8.46 18.01
N CYS A 67 3.21 -9.29 17.92
CA CYS A 67 1.93 -8.93 17.36
C CYS A 67 0.94 -8.57 18.46
N ARG A 68 0.38 -7.37 18.37
CA ARG A 68 -0.47 -6.78 19.41
C ARG A 68 -1.92 -6.73 18.97
N SER A 69 -2.84 -6.71 19.94
CA SER A 69 -4.28 -6.68 19.66
C SER A 69 -4.74 -5.40 18.96
N ASN A 70 -4.05 -4.27 19.15
CA ASN A 70 -4.31 -3.01 18.46
C ASN A 70 -3.01 -2.36 18.00
N ALA A 71 -3.14 -1.32 17.17
CA ALA A 71 -2.07 -0.46 16.67
C ALA A 71 -1.49 0.47 17.76
N ASP A 72 -0.90 -0.10 18.82
CA ASP A 72 -0.29 0.66 19.92
C ASP A 72 0.75 -0.19 20.67
N ALA A 73 1.86 0.44 21.09
CA ALA A 73 2.97 -0.23 21.77
C ALA A 73 2.61 -0.82 23.15
N LYS A 74 1.57 -0.32 23.80
CA LYS A 74 1.07 -0.76 25.11
C LYS A 74 -0.06 -1.78 25.01
N SER A 75 -0.57 -2.04 23.81
CA SER A 75 -1.62 -3.06 23.60
C SER A 75 -1.12 -4.46 23.92
N ARG A 76 -2.03 -5.34 24.36
CA ARG A 76 -1.72 -6.73 24.72
C ARG A 76 -1.02 -7.46 23.58
N ILE A 77 0.07 -8.17 23.89
CA ILE A 77 0.73 -9.08 22.96
C ILE A 77 -0.13 -10.34 22.85
N ILE A 78 -0.51 -10.72 21.63
CA ILE A 78 -1.33 -11.92 21.39
C ILE A 78 -0.58 -12.99 20.60
N ARG A 79 0.56 -12.64 20.01
CA ARG A 79 1.45 -13.56 19.29
C ARG A 79 2.86 -12.98 19.20
N GLN A 80 3.85 -13.84 19.01
CA GLN A 80 5.19 -13.45 18.59
C GLN A 80 5.56 -14.18 17.31
N PHE A 81 6.21 -13.47 16.39
CA PHE A 81 6.77 -14.02 15.16
C PHE A 81 8.28 -14.15 15.29
N LYS A 82 8.87 -15.13 14.61
CA LYS A 82 10.32 -15.34 14.61
C LYS A 82 10.98 -14.61 13.44
N ARG A 83 12.30 -14.39 13.53
CA ARG A 83 13.11 -13.90 12.41
C ARG A 83 12.85 -14.75 11.15
N SER A 84 12.80 -14.08 10.00
CA SER A 84 12.57 -14.65 8.67
C SER A 84 11.16 -15.19 8.43
N GLU A 85 10.26 -15.17 9.43
CA GLU A 85 8.86 -15.52 9.22
C GLU A 85 8.21 -14.55 8.23
N LEU A 86 7.45 -15.10 7.29
CA LEU A 86 6.71 -14.32 6.30
C LEU A 86 5.31 -13.99 6.81
N LEU A 87 4.99 -12.70 6.74
CA LEU A 87 3.73 -12.11 7.08
C LEU A 87 3.06 -11.61 5.81
N GLN A 88 1.73 -11.69 5.76
CA GLN A 88 0.97 -11.02 4.71
C GLN A 88 0.25 -9.82 5.32
N ALA A 89 0.32 -8.66 4.66
CA ALA A 89 -0.49 -7.51 5.02
C ALA A 89 -1.99 -7.85 4.90
N ASP A 90 -2.78 -7.55 5.93
CA ASP A 90 -4.22 -7.74 5.89
C ASP A 90 -4.91 -6.47 5.36
N VAL A 91 -5.29 -6.53 4.10
CA VAL A 91 -6.01 -5.51 3.34
C VAL A 91 -7.48 -5.45 3.79
N GLY A 92 -7.91 -4.30 4.32
CA GLY A 92 -9.28 -4.09 4.82
C GLY A 92 -10.32 -3.83 3.72
N ARG A 93 -11.57 -3.57 4.13
CA ARG A 93 -12.70 -3.14 3.24
C ARG A 93 -12.84 -1.61 3.17
N GLY A 94 -11.73 -0.87 3.19
CA GLY A 94 -11.75 0.58 2.98
C GLY A 94 -11.90 0.93 1.50
N GLY A 95 -12.14 2.21 1.18
CA GLY A 95 -11.91 2.71 -0.18
C GLY A 95 -10.47 2.44 -0.62
N ALA A 96 -10.21 2.42 -1.94
CA ALA A 96 -8.95 1.93 -2.53
C ALA A 96 -7.67 2.43 -1.81
N ASP A 97 -7.68 3.66 -1.31
CA ASP A 97 -6.53 4.29 -0.66
C ASP A 97 -6.34 3.91 0.82
N GLU A 98 -7.43 3.65 1.56
CA GLU A 98 -7.34 3.28 2.98
C GLU A 98 -6.81 1.84 3.16
N VAL A 99 -7.00 1.00 2.15
CA VAL A 99 -6.61 -0.41 2.19
C VAL A 99 -5.09 -0.58 2.23
N LEU A 100 -4.36 0.36 1.65
CA LEU A 100 -2.92 0.29 1.49
C LEU A 100 -2.13 1.05 2.58
N LEU A 101 -2.82 1.76 3.47
CA LEU A 101 -2.20 2.54 4.54
C LEU A 101 -2.17 1.77 5.86
N ASN A 102 -1.05 1.88 6.58
CA ASN A 102 -0.93 1.33 7.93
C ASN A 102 -1.65 2.22 8.94
N ALA A 103 -2.31 1.59 9.92
CA ALA A 103 -2.89 2.29 11.05
C ALA A 103 -1.80 3.04 11.83
N LYS A 104 -2.13 4.18 12.42
CA LYS A 104 -1.19 4.98 13.21
C LYS A 104 -1.56 4.92 14.68
N ASP A 105 -0.57 4.84 15.56
CA ASP A 105 -0.80 5.07 16.99
C ASP A 105 -0.94 6.56 17.30
N LYS A 106 -1.20 6.89 18.57
CA LYS A 106 -1.35 8.28 19.04
C LYS A 106 -0.13 9.18 18.81
N ASN A 107 1.05 8.60 18.57
CA ASN A 107 2.28 9.33 18.28
C ASN A 107 2.56 9.38 16.76
N GLY A 108 1.62 8.93 15.93
CA GLY A 108 1.77 8.89 14.47
C GLY A 108 2.61 7.72 13.95
N ASN A 109 3.02 6.78 14.80
CA ASN A 109 3.83 5.65 14.36
C ASN A 109 2.95 4.62 13.62
N PRO A 110 3.39 4.09 12.47
CA PRO A 110 2.58 3.12 11.73
C PRO A 110 2.68 1.70 12.29
N TRP A 111 1.55 1.02 12.24
CA TRP A 111 1.30 -0.35 12.67
C TRP A 111 0.56 -1.10 11.57
N MET A 112 1.16 -2.19 11.12
CA MET A 112 0.64 -3.00 10.03
C MET A 112 -0.24 -4.11 10.57
N ARG A 113 -1.47 -4.20 10.06
CA ARG A 113 -2.35 -5.33 10.33
C ARG A 113 -1.86 -6.52 9.50
N VAL A 114 -1.66 -7.67 10.14
CA VAL A 114 -1.04 -8.84 9.49
C VAL A 114 -1.86 -10.10 9.68
N ARG A 115 -1.65 -11.03 8.74
CA ARG A 115 -2.14 -12.40 8.76
C ARG A 115 -0.99 -13.34 8.37
N SER A 116 -1.20 -14.66 8.52
CA SER A 116 -0.19 -15.62 8.08
C SER A 116 0.04 -15.52 6.57
N ALA A 117 1.21 -15.95 6.09
CA ALA A 117 1.43 -16.14 4.66
C ALA A 117 0.43 -17.13 4.03
N SER A 118 -0.14 -18.04 4.83
CA SER A 118 -1.23 -18.96 4.45
C SER A 118 -2.64 -18.37 4.57
N GLY A 119 -2.79 -17.08 4.90
CA GLY A 119 -4.07 -16.36 4.96
C GLY A 119 -4.84 -16.46 6.29
N GLN A 120 -4.32 -17.16 7.30
CA GLN A 120 -4.92 -17.23 8.63
C GLN A 120 -4.92 -15.84 9.28
N ASN A 121 -6.12 -15.32 9.56
CA ASN A 121 -6.26 -14.01 10.17
C ASN A 121 -5.90 -14.06 11.66
N TYR A 122 -4.83 -13.36 12.04
CA TYR A 122 -4.40 -13.24 13.44
C TYR A 122 -5.10 -12.12 14.19
N LYS A 123 -5.80 -11.23 13.49
CA LYS A 123 -6.43 -10.00 14.02
C LYS A 123 -5.46 -9.21 14.90
N CYS A 124 -4.24 -8.98 14.41
CA CYS A 124 -3.18 -8.37 15.18
C CYS A 124 -2.33 -7.41 14.34
N TYR A 125 -1.58 -6.56 15.04
CA TYR A 125 -0.77 -5.49 14.48
C TYR A 125 0.70 -5.63 14.88
N VAL A 126 1.60 -5.39 13.93
CA VAL A 126 3.04 -5.29 14.16
C VAL A 126 3.54 -3.87 13.89
N ARG A 127 4.62 -3.45 14.55
CA ARG A 127 5.21 -2.13 14.30
C ARG A 127 5.81 -2.08 12.91
N ALA A 128 5.28 -1.21 12.04
CA ALA A 128 5.73 -1.06 10.66
C ALA A 128 6.97 -0.17 10.57
N ASN A 129 8.14 -0.74 10.89
CA ASN A 129 9.42 -0.04 10.80
C ASN A 129 10.51 -1.01 10.32
N ARG A 130 11.47 -0.49 9.54
CA ARG A 130 12.60 -1.25 8.93
C ARG A 130 13.42 -2.04 9.94
N ARG A 131 13.43 -1.61 11.21
CA ARG A 131 14.09 -2.32 12.30
C ARG A 131 13.41 -3.66 12.64
N TYR A 132 12.14 -3.85 12.30
CA TYR A 132 11.33 -4.99 12.73
C TYR A 132 10.83 -5.87 11.58
N ILE A 133 10.46 -5.24 10.46
CA ILE A 133 9.97 -5.90 9.26
C ILE A 133 10.54 -5.21 8.02
N GLN A 134 10.53 -5.91 6.89
CA GLN A 134 10.89 -5.35 5.58
C GLN A 134 10.02 -5.97 4.48
N PRO A 135 9.86 -5.29 3.33
CA PRO A 135 9.29 -5.89 2.13
C PRO A 135 10.03 -7.19 1.77
N TYR A 136 9.31 -8.27 1.50
CA TYR A 136 9.93 -9.49 1.02
C TYR A 136 10.33 -9.33 -0.46
N SER A 137 11.57 -9.73 -0.80
CA SER A 137 12.06 -9.81 -2.16
C SER A 137 12.41 -11.28 -2.49
N SER A 138 11.96 -11.76 -3.66
CA SER A 138 12.18 -13.15 -4.11
C SER A 138 13.58 -13.43 -4.65
N HIS A 139 14.53 -12.50 -4.47
CA HIS A 139 15.89 -12.57 -5.01
C HIS A 139 16.95 -12.67 -3.90
N GLN A 140 16.74 -13.53 -2.91
CA GLN A 140 17.75 -13.86 -1.90
C GLN A 140 18.22 -15.30 -2.06
#